data_AF-A0A9D1U899-F1
#
_entry.id   AF-A0A9D1U899-F1
#
_cell.length_a   1.000
_cell.length_b   1.000
_cell.length_c   1.000
_cell.angle_alpha   90.00
_cell.angle_beta   90.00
_cell.angle_gamma   90.00
#
_symmetry.space_group_name_H-M   'P 1'
#
loop_
_entity.id
_entity.type
_entity.pdbx_description
1 polymer ?
#
loop_
_entity_poly.entity_id
_entity_poly.type
_entity_poly.pdbx_seq_one_letter_code
_entity_poly.pdbx_strand_id
1 'polypeptide(L)' 'MHRFLTGEGFREAVKNAEAVSASLPPFRFDCRILLNEPLKGMGMRDAFDGQAADFPRLGHSTPGNPVMAEALH' A
#
# COMPACT_ATOMS: atom_id res chain seq x y z
N MET A 1 13.66 20.08 -10.39
CA MET A 1 12.29 19.92 -9.82
C MET A 1 11.96 18.43 -9.75
N HIS A 2 11.88 17.85 -8.55
CA HIS A 2 11.37 16.48 -8.40
C HIS A 2 9.84 16.53 -8.41
N ARG A 3 9.22 16.00 -9.47
CA ARG A 3 7.77 15.90 -9.57
C ARG A 3 7.36 14.56 -8.94
N PHE A 4 6.96 14.57 -7.67
CA PHE A 4 6.36 13.39 -7.05
C PHE A 4 5.05 13.06 -7.78
N LEU A 5 4.81 11.80 -8.11
CA LEU A 5 3.56 11.36 -8.73
C LEU A 5 2.44 11.49 -7.71
N THR A 6 1.42 12.31 -8.02
CA THR A 6 0.19 12.39 -7.24
C THR A 6 -0.93 11.66 -7.96
N GLY A 7 -2.03 11.37 -7.27
CA GLY A 7 -3.22 10.78 -7.91
C GLY A 7 -3.74 11.65 -9.07
N GLU A 8 -3.72 12.98 -8.90
CA GLU A 8 -4.10 13.91 -9.98
C GLU A 8 -3.07 13.90 -11.12
N GLY A 9 -1.77 13.98 -10.79
CA GLY A 9 -0.72 14.00 -11.81
C GLY A 9 -0.69 12.74 -12.66
N PHE A 10 -0.95 11.57 -12.06
CA PHE A 10 -1.13 10.32 -12.81
C PHE A 10 -2.35 10.38 -13.74
N ARG A 11 -3.48 10.86 -13.22
CA ARG A 11 -4.72 10.98 -14.00
C ARG A 11 -4.56 11.93 -15.19
N GLU A 12 -3.91 13.07 -15.00
CA GLU A 12 -3.58 14.01 -16.06
C GLU A 12 -2.65 13.40 -17.12
N ALA A 13 -1.64 12.63 -16.69
CA ALA A 13 -0.71 11.96 -17.60
C ALA A 13 -1.42 10.95 -18.51
N VAL A 14 -2.37 10.19 -17.97
CA VAL A 14 -3.17 9.22 -18.75
C VAL A 14 -4.16 9.95 -19.68
N LYS A 15 -4.84 11.00 -19.19
CA LYS A 15 -5.84 11.74 -19.98
C LYS A 15 -5.25 12.46 -21.19
N ASN A 16 -4.01 12.95 -21.07
CA ASN A 16 -3.34 13.74 -22.10
C ASN A 16 -2.33 12.91 -22.91
N ALA A 17 -2.50 11.58 -22.95
CA ALA A 17 -1.60 10.71 -23.70
C ALA A 17 -1.79 10.87 -25.21
N GLU A 18 -0.68 10.81 -25.96
CA GLU A 18 -0.66 10.89 -27.42
C GLU A 18 -0.24 9.55 -28.04
N ALA A 19 -0.63 9.32 -29.30
CA ALA A 19 -0.28 8.11 -30.02
C ALA A 19 1.20 8.11 -30.44
N VAL A 20 1.89 7.00 -30.19
CA VAL A 20 3.31 6.82 -30.53
C VAL A 20 3.58 5.42 -31.06
N SER A 21 4.64 5.28 -31.87
CA SER A 21 5.21 3.98 -32.19
C SER A 21 6.12 3.53 -31.04
N ALA A 22 5.78 2.43 -30.39
CA ALA A 22 6.51 1.92 -29.23
C ALA A 22 6.94 0.45 -29.43
N SER A 23 7.97 0.04 -28.71
CA SER A 23 8.41 -1.36 -28.59
C SER A 23 8.50 -1.71 -27.10
N LEU A 24 7.94 -2.84 -26.70
CA LEU A 24 7.97 -3.35 -25.34
C LEU A 24 8.62 -4.74 -25.34
N PRO A 25 9.76 -4.95 -24.65
CA PRO A 25 10.37 -6.27 -24.56
C PRO A 25 9.47 -7.22 -23.75
N PRO A 26 9.45 -8.54 -24.07
CA PRO A 26 8.77 -9.51 -23.22
C PRO A 26 9.48 -9.60 -21.87
N PHE A 27 8.70 -9.58 -20.78
CA PHE A 27 9.22 -9.77 -19.43
C PHE A 27 8.22 -10.51 -18.56
N ARG A 28 8.72 -11.13 -17.49
CA ARG A 28 7.92 -11.76 -16.44
C ARG A 28 8.62 -11.55 -15.11
N PHE A 29 7.84 -11.29 -14.06
CA PHE A 29 8.34 -11.18 -12.69
C PHE A 29 7.28 -11.67 -11.72
N ASP A 30 7.74 -12.15 -10.56
CA ASP A 30 6.89 -12.38 -9.40
C ASP A 30 7.10 -11.23 -8.42
N CYS A 31 6.05 -10.82 -7.72
CA CYS A 31 6.10 -9.73 -6.76
C CYS A 31 5.61 -10.23 -5.41
N ARG A 32 6.34 -9.87 -4.35
CA ARG A 32 5.98 -10.13 -2.96
C ARG A 32 6.38 -8.92 -2.14
N ILE A 33 5.40 -8.22 -1.57
CA ILE A 33 5.62 -6.95 -0.88
C ILE A 33 5.00 -7.01 0.51
N LEU A 34 5.80 -6.64 1.52
CA LEU A 34 5.29 -6.37 2.86
C LEU A 34 4.79 -4.93 2.93
N LEU A 35 3.50 -4.76 3.16
CA LEU A 35 2.81 -3.46 3.14
C LEU A 35 2.76 -2.76 4.49
N ASN A 36 3.30 -3.35 5.56
CA ASN A 36 3.29 -2.77 6.91
C ASN A 36 3.79 -1.32 6.91
N GLU A 37 5.00 -1.08 6.38
CA GLU A 37 5.61 0.25 6.41
C GLU A 37 4.90 1.27 5.50
N PRO A 38 4.52 0.94 4.24
CA PRO A 38 3.65 1.81 3.46
C PRO A 38 2.35 2.20 4.17
N LEU A 39 1.66 1.24 4.79
CA LEU A 39 0.39 1.49 5.50
C LEU A 39 0.59 2.37 6.75
N LYS A 40 1.64 2.10 7.55
CA LYS A 40 2.04 2.98 8.66
C LYS A 40 2.38 4.39 8.19
N GLY A 41 3.07 4.51 7.06
CA GLY A 41 3.40 5.79 6.41
C GLY A 41 2.17 6.58 5.98
N MET A 42 1.08 5.89 5.59
CA MET A 42 -0.22 6.49 5.24
C MET A 42 -1.12 6.76 6.45
N GLY A 43 -0.64 6.49 7.68
CA GLY A 43 -1.35 6.82 8.92
C GLY A 43 -1.97 5.62 9.64
N MET A 44 -1.92 4.42 9.09
CA MET A 44 -2.43 3.20 9.73
C MET A 44 -1.37 2.62 10.69
N ARG A 45 -1.04 3.34 11.76
CA ARG A 45 0.02 2.95 12.70
C ARG A 45 -0.46 1.99 13.78
N ASP A 46 -1.54 2.37 14.47
CA ASP A 46 -2.05 1.67 15.65
C ASP A 46 -2.40 0.20 15.37
N ALA A 47 -2.89 -0.08 14.16
CA ALA A 47 -3.20 -1.43 13.70
C ALA A 47 -2.03 -2.42 13.81
N PHE A 48 -0.79 -1.94 13.74
CA PHE A 48 0.45 -2.73 13.78
C PHE A 48 1.23 -2.56 15.10
N ASP A 49 0.66 -1.87 16.09
CA ASP A 49 1.28 -1.64 17.40
C ASP A 49 0.60 -2.50 18.46
N GLY A 50 1.35 -3.36 19.15
CA GLY A 50 0.78 -4.30 20.11
C GLY A 50 0.21 -3.67 21.40
N GLN A 51 0.46 -2.38 21.63
CA GLN A 51 -0.09 -1.63 22.76
C GLN A 51 -1.23 -0.69 22.33
N ALA A 52 -1.18 -0.16 21.11
CA ALA A 52 -2.19 0.76 20.59
C ALA A 52 -3.29 0.08 19.73
N ALA A 53 -3.08 -1.14 19.24
CA ALA A 53 -4.06 -1.84 18.42
C ALA A 53 -5.37 -2.07 19.17
N ASP A 54 -6.47 -1.64 18.55
CA ASP A 54 -7.82 -1.81 19.08
C ASP A 54 -8.78 -2.22 17.96
N PHE A 55 -9.16 -3.51 17.95
CA PHE A 55 -10.13 -4.07 17.00
C PHE A 55 -11.31 -4.73 17.72
N PRO A 56 -12.13 -3.97 18.47
CA PRO A 56 -13.16 -4.54 19.35
C PRO A 56 -14.27 -5.25 18.57
N ARG A 57 -14.44 -4.92 17.29
CA ARG A 57 -15.43 -5.53 16.40
C ARG A 57 -14.98 -6.86 15.78
N LEU A 58 -13.70 -7.23 15.88
CA LEU A 58 -13.21 -8.54 15.41
C LEU A 58 -13.47 -9.65 16.43
N GLY A 59 -13.69 -9.29 17.70
CA GLY A 59 -13.89 -10.22 18.80
C GLY A 59 -12.81 -10.04 19.89
N HIS A 60 -13.07 -10.65 21.04
CA HIS A 60 -12.15 -10.61 22.18
C HIS A 60 -11.30 -11.87 22.18
N SER A 61 -10.01 -11.75 22.50
CA SER A 61 -9.10 -12.88 22.60
C SER A 61 -8.50 -12.94 24.00
N THR A 62 -8.43 -14.14 24.60
CA THR A 62 -7.85 -14.35 25.94
C THR A 62 -6.40 -13.88 26.06
N PRO A 63 -5.55 -14.02 25.02
CA PRO A 63 -4.15 -13.54 25.07
C PRO A 63 -3.97 -12.01 25.01
N GLY A 64 -5.01 -11.23 24.68
CA GLY A 64 -4.93 -9.77 24.55
C GLY A 64 -5.67 -9.22 23.34
N ASN A 65 -5.49 -7.93 23.05
CA ASN A 65 -6.07 -7.32 21.86
C ASN A 65 -5.40 -7.88 20.59
N PRO A 66 -6.17 -8.23 19.54
CA PRO A 66 -5.59 -8.63 18.27
C PRO A 66 -4.81 -7.46 17.65
N VAL A 67 -3.71 -7.78 16.98
CA VAL A 67 -2.82 -6.83 16.29
C VAL A 67 -2.48 -7.37 14.91
N MET A 68 -2.30 -6.48 13.92
CA MET A 68 -1.83 -6.89 12.60
C MET A 68 -0.33 -7.17 12.65
N ALA A 69 0.05 -8.42 12.37
CA ALA A 69 1.46 -8.82 12.27
C ALA A 69 2.05 -8.43 10.90
N GLU A 70 1.42 -8.88 9.82
CA GLU A 70 1.89 -8.65 8.45
C GLU A 70 0.72 -8.36 7.51
N ALA A 71 0.94 -7.43 6.58
CA ALA A 71 0.10 -7.20 5.42
C ALA A 71 0.90 -7.59 4.18
N LEU A 72 0.65 -8.79 3.65
CA LEU A 72 1.39 -9.33 2.51
C LEU A 72 0.59 -9.17 1.21
N HIS A 73 1.26 -8.69 0.16
CA HIS A 73 0.77 -8.69 -1.23
C HIS A 73 1.66 -9.55 -2.11
#